data_AF-A0A962MDM3-F1
#
_entry.id   AF-A0A962MDM3-F1
#
_cell.length_a   1.000
_cell.length_b   1.000
_cell.length_c   1.000
_cell.angle_alpha   90.00
_cell.angle_beta   90.00
_cell.angle_gamma   90.00
#
_symmetry.space_group_name_H-M   'P 1'
#
loop_
_entity.id
_entity.type
_entity.pdbx_description
1 polymer ?
#
loop_
_entity_poly.entity_id
_entity_poly.type
_entity_poly.pdbx_seq_one_letter_code
_entity_poly.pdbx_strand_id
1 'polypeptide(L)'
;SKMMNKLFFLVILGVLAGCVSAPTRYSDGGVDMATIEETALVEKGAMYRALAVESTENSLINTASFKSEAAVIMEELRRRRPEWDWAAIYGNKVKVGMSDNEVLLSWGPPAYKNKASHGDQWVYRTYNFLTRRYYPQYVYIEGGKVVAWN
;
A
#
# COMPACT_ATOMS: atom_id res chain seq x y z
N SER A 1 47.47 31.54 -39.43
CA SER A 1 46.09 31.02 -39.41
C SER A 1 46.08 29.71 -38.65
N LYS A 2 45.29 29.65 -37.57
CA LYS A 2 44.89 28.48 -36.76
C LYS A 2 45.99 27.63 -36.08
N MET A 3 46.26 27.99 -34.83
CA MET A 3 46.77 27.10 -33.79
C MET A 3 45.65 26.84 -32.76
N MET A 4 45.70 25.63 -32.17
CA MET A 4 45.16 25.20 -30.87
C MET A 4 43.64 25.08 -30.67
N ASN A 5 43.17 23.85 -30.45
CA ASN A 5 42.55 23.47 -29.17
C ASN A 5 42.33 21.95 -29.11
N LYS A 6 43.22 21.26 -28.40
CA LYS A 6 43.05 19.86 -27.98
C LYS A 6 43.46 19.78 -26.52
N LEU A 7 42.52 19.94 -25.60
CA LEU A 7 42.56 19.36 -24.26
C LEU A 7 41.29 19.77 -23.53
N PHE A 8 40.45 18.82 -23.15
CA PHE A 8 39.62 18.79 -21.93
C PHE A 8 38.72 17.56 -22.01
N PHE A 9 39.29 16.38 -21.76
CA PHE A 9 38.52 15.21 -21.36
C PHE A 9 38.62 15.10 -19.84
N LEU A 10 37.66 15.74 -19.16
CA LEU A 10 37.48 15.58 -17.71
C LEU A 10 36.67 14.30 -17.49
N VAL A 11 37.34 13.22 -17.10
CA VAL A 11 36.71 11.97 -16.68
C VAL A 11 36.15 12.19 -15.27
N ILE A 12 34.86 12.47 -15.18
CA ILE A 12 34.15 12.50 -13.89
C ILE A 12 33.77 11.05 -13.55
N LEU A 13 34.63 10.40 -12.77
CA LEU A 13 34.33 9.13 -12.10
C LEU A 13 33.36 9.45 -10.95
N GLY A 14 32.06 9.47 -11.26
CA GLY A 14 31.00 9.63 -10.26
C GLY A 14 30.96 8.42 -9.35
N VAL A 15 31.40 8.61 -8.11
CA VAL A 15 31.25 7.67 -6.99
C VAL A 15 29.74 7.43 -6.78
N LEU A 16 29.21 6.35 -7.35
CA LEU A 16 27.96 5.77 -6.91
C LEU A 16 28.22 5.07 -5.57
N ALA A 17 28.31 5.89 -4.52
CA ALA A 17 28.11 5.42 -3.17
C ALA A 17 26.69 4.85 -3.14
N GLY A 18 26.60 3.53 -3.18
CA GLY A 18 25.36 2.83 -2.91
C GLY A 18 24.89 3.30 -1.54
N CYS A 19 23.81 4.07 -1.53
CA CYS A 19 22.94 4.19 -0.37
C CYS A 19 22.42 2.78 -0.11
N VAL A 20 23.20 1.97 0.59
CA VAL A 20 22.68 0.84 1.33
C VAL A 20 21.86 1.51 2.42
N SER A 21 20.58 1.77 2.12
CA SER A 21 19.61 2.23 3.09
C SER A 21 19.73 1.27 4.27
N ALA A 22 20.35 1.73 5.35
CA ALA A 22 20.41 0.96 6.57
C ALA A 22 18.96 0.59 6.89
N PRO A 23 18.66 -0.69 7.21
CA PRO A 23 17.30 -1.05 7.57
C PRO A 23 16.89 -0.14 8.72
N THR A 24 15.94 0.74 8.45
CA THR A 24 15.35 1.60 9.46
C THR A 24 14.66 0.68 10.43
N ARG A 25 15.36 0.31 11.51
CA ARG A 25 14.78 -0.36 12.67
C ARG A 25 13.81 0.62 13.28
N TYR A 26 12.57 0.56 12.83
CA TYR A 26 11.50 1.31 13.43
C TYR A 26 11.14 0.62 14.75
N SER A 27 11.85 1.04 15.79
CA SER A 27 11.64 0.62 17.18
C SER A 27 10.66 1.59 17.82
N ASP A 28 9.38 1.47 17.48
CA ASP A 28 8.35 1.96 18.40
C ASP A 28 8.07 0.81 19.38
N GLY A 29 8.65 0.90 20.58
CA GLY A 29 8.50 -0.12 21.62
C GLY A 29 9.33 -1.41 21.48
N GLY A 30 10.32 -1.48 20.58
CA GLY A 30 11.26 -2.61 20.48
C GLY A 30 10.78 -3.82 19.66
N VAL A 31 9.70 -3.69 18.91
CA VAL A 31 9.22 -4.76 18.01
C VAL A 31 9.94 -4.64 16.67
N ASP A 32 10.68 -5.68 16.28
CA ASP A 32 11.31 -5.77 14.96
C ASP A 32 10.25 -6.12 13.91
N MET A 33 9.92 -5.17 13.03
CA MET A 33 8.95 -5.38 11.96
C MET A 33 9.29 -6.59 11.09
N ALA A 34 10.59 -6.94 10.96
CA ALA A 34 11.07 -8.08 10.18
C ALA A 34 10.55 -9.43 10.70
N THR A 35 10.20 -9.55 11.98
CA THR A 35 9.75 -10.80 12.59
C THR A 35 8.23 -10.93 12.65
N ILE A 36 7.50 -9.85 12.36
CA ILE A 36 6.04 -9.88 12.31
C ILE A 36 5.59 -10.67 11.07
N GLU A 37 4.65 -11.58 11.27
CA GLU A 37 3.98 -12.32 10.20
C GLU A 37 3.36 -11.36 9.17
N GLU A 38 3.48 -11.70 7.89
CA GLU A 38 2.99 -10.85 6.80
C GLU A 38 1.49 -10.57 6.90
N THR A 39 0.70 -11.57 7.29
CA THR A 39 -0.75 -11.42 7.47
C THR A 39 -1.09 -10.36 8.51
N ALA A 40 -0.36 -10.33 9.63
CA ALA A 40 -0.54 -9.31 10.66
C ALA A 40 -0.13 -7.91 10.16
N LEU A 41 0.90 -7.81 9.33
CA LEU A 41 1.28 -6.55 8.68
C LEU A 41 0.19 -6.07 7.70
N VAL A 42 -0.39 -6.98 6.91
CA VAL A 42 -1.48 -6.68 5.97
C VAL A 42 -2.73 -6.18 6.72
N GLU A 43 -3.15 -6.90 7.76
CA GLU A 43 -4.33 -6.52 8.57
C GLU A 43 -4.14 -5.15 9.21
N LYS A 44 -2.98 -4.91 9.82
CA LYS A 44 -2.62 -3.60 10.36
C LYS A 44 -2.63 -2.53 9.26
N GLY A 45 -1.90 -2.74 8.16
CA GLY A 45 -1.80 -1.79 7.05
C GLY A 45 -3.16 -1.42 6.44
N ALA A 46 -4.04 -2.42 6.27
CA ALA A 46 -5.41 -2.23 5.80
C ALA A 46 -6.24 -1.38 6.77
N MET A 47 -6.11 -1.63 8.07
CA MET A 47 -6.77 -0.83 9.11
C MET A 47 -6.28 0.63 9.11
N TYR A 48 -4.96 0.87 9.02
CA TYR A 48 -4.40 2.24 8.94
C TYR A 48 -4.97 2.99 7.73
N ARG A 49 -5.07 2.33 6.56
CA ARG A 49 -5.64 2.96 5.36
C ARG A 49 -7.13 3.24 5.50
N ALA A 50 -7.91 2.33 6.06
CA ALA A 50 -9.35 2.55 6.29
C ALA A 50 -9.56 3.78 7.20
N LEU A 51 -8.80 3.89 8.28
CA LEU A 51 -8.86 5.03 9.20
C LEU A 51 -8.44 6.35 8.54
N ALA A 52 -7.43 6.31 7.64
CA ALA A 52 -6.99 7.49 6.91
C ALA A 52 -8.05 8.01 5.91
N VAL A 53 -8.91 7.14 5.36
CA VAL A 53 -10.02 7.52 4.48
C VAL A 53 -11.18 8.13 5.27
N GLU A 54 -11.48 7.60 6.46
CA GLU A 54 -12.57 8.10 7.31
C GLU A 54 -12.24 9.41 8.04
N SER A 55 -10.96 9.68 8.34
CA SER A 55 -10.56 10.81 9.18
C SER A 55 -10.41 12.14 8.43
N THR A 56 -11.34 12.51 7.55
CA THR A 56 -11.13 13.73 6.74
C THR A 56 -11.13 15.03 7.53
N GLU A 57 -11.74 15.18 8.72
CA GLU A 57 -11.79 16.53 9.34
C GLU A 57 -11.72 16.70 10.87
N ASN A 58 -11.77 15.68 11.76
CA ASN A 58 -11.83 16.03 13.20
C ASN A 58 -11.38 14.98 14.23
N SER A 59 -10.64 13.94 13.84
CA SER A 59 -10.29 12.86 14.77
C SER A 59 -8.83 12.94 15.22
N LEU A 60 -8.62 12.93 16.55
CA LEU A 60 -7.36 12.79 17.27
C LEU A 60 -6.49 11.60 16.81
N ILE A 61 -6.98 10.73 15.93
CA ILE A 61 -6.30 9.57 15.34
C ILE A 61 -5.25 10.00 14.29
N ASN A 62 -5.27 11.25 13.84
CA ASN A 62 -4.28 11.78 12.90
C ASN A 62 -2.99 12.29 13.59
N THR A 63 -2.55 11.61 14.65
CA THR A 63 -1.25 11.93 15.26
C THR A 63 -0.12 11.53 14.31
N ALA A 64 0.98 12.29 14.31
CA ALA A 64 2.14 12.01 13.48
C ALA A 64 2.68 10.57 13.67
N SER A 65 2.53 10.01 14.88
CA SER A 65 2.92 8.64 15.22
C SER A 65 2.14 7.57 14.45
N PHE A 66 0.84 7.74 14.27
CA PHE A 66 0.01 6.78 13.55
C PHE A 66 0.35 6.75 12.05
N LYS A 67 0.55 7.94 11.47
CA LYS A 67 1.01 8.09 10.09
C LYS A 67 2.39 7.48 9.87
N SER A 68 3.31 7.64 10.82
CA SER A 68 4.65 7.09 10.70
C SER A 68 4.67 5.56 10.85
N GLU A 69 3.86 4.97 11.74
CA GLU A 69 3.72 3.51 11.83
C GLU A 69 3.11 2.92 10.56
N ALA A 70 2.04 3.52 10.03
CA ALA A 70 1.42 3.09 8.78
C ALA A 70 2.42 3.11 7.61
N ALA A 71 3.21 4.18 7.49
CA ALA A 71 4.22 4.30 6.44
C ALA A 71 5.29 3.20 6.54
N VAL A 72 5.73 2.87 7.76
CA VAL A 72 6.72 1.82 8.01
C VAL A 72 6.18 0.44 7.64
N ILE A 73 4.96 0.13 8.06
CA ILE A 73 4.31 -1.16 7.74
C ILE A 73 4.16 -1.31 6.22
N MET A 74 3.69 -0.25 5.54
CA MET A 74 3.51 -0.27 4.09
C MET A 74 4.85 -0.41 3.35
N GLU A 75 5.91 0.26 3.81
CA GLU A 75 7.24 0.13 3.22
C GLU A 75 7.84 -1.27 3.43
N GLU A 76 7.64 -1.87 4.60
CA GLU A 76 8.10 -3.23 4.89
C GLU A 76 7.34 -4.26 4.04
N LEU A 77 6.03 -4.11 3.87
CA LEU A 77 5.25 -4.96 2.95
C LEU A 77 5.72 -4.77 1.50
N ARG A 78 6.00 -3.54 1.07
CA ARG A 78 6.56 -3.24 -0.26
C ARG A 78 7.92 -3.89 -0.50
N ARG A 79 8.75 -3.94 0.53
CA ARG A 79 10.04 -4.63 0.49
C ARG A 79 9.87 -6.15 0.38
N ARG A 80 8.89 -6.74 1.08
CA ARG A 80 8.62 -8.19 1.06
C ARG A 80 7.91 -8.67 -0.20
N ARG A 81 7.07 -7.82 -0.78
CA ARG A 81 6.19 -8.14 -1.91
C ARG A 81 6.39 -7.17 -3.07
N PRO A 82 7.59 -7.08 -3.66
CA PRO A 82 7.84 -6.17 -4.78
C PRO A 82 6.99 -6.49 -6.03
N GLU A 83 6.44 -7.70 -6.12
CA GLU A 83 5.60 -8.17 -7.22
C GLU A 83 4.15 -7.65 -7.18
N TRP A 84 3.69 -7.12 -6.05
CA TRP A 84 2.33 -6.55 -5.92
C TRP A 84 2.16 -5.27 -6.73
N ASP A 85 0.93 -4.96 -7.15
CA ASP A 85 0.60 -3.72 -7.85
C ASP A 85 0.48 -2.55 -6.87
N TRP A 86 1.62 -2.10 -6.36
CA TRP A 86 1.73 -0.98 -5.42
C TRP A 86 1.10 0.31 -5.96
N ALA A 87 1.12 0.51 -7.29
CA ALA A 87 0.48 1.66 -7.90
C ALA A 87 -1.06 1.60 -7.76
N ALA A 88 -1.65 0.41 -7.87
CA ALA A 88 -3.07 0.20 -7.59
C ALA A 88 -3.39 0.35 -6.10
N ILE A 89 -2.58 -0.24 -5.22
CA ILE A 89 -2.75 -0.18 -3.76
C ILE A 89 -2.73 1.28 -3.27
N TYR A 90 -1.67 2.04 -3.57
CA TYR A 90 -1.58 3.45 -3.18
C TYR A 90 -2.63 4.32 -3.88
N GLY A 91 -3.03 3.94 -5.10
CA GLY A 91 -4.08 4.61 -5.85
C GLY A 91 -5.50 4.32 -5.38
N ASN A 92 -5.69 3.49 -4.35
CA ASN A 92 -7.01 3.04 -3.89
C ASN A 92 -7.85 2.37 -5.00
N LYS A 93 -7.19 1.56 -5.83
CA LYS A 93 -7.81 0.87 -6.98
C LYS A 93 -7.82 -0.64 -6.76
N VAL A 94 -8.86 -1.29 -7.28
CA VAL A 94 -8.94 -2.75 -7.41
C VAL A 94 -8.84 -3.11 -8.89
N LYS A 95 -8.12 -4.19 -9.19
CA LYS A 95 -7.95 -4.74 -10.54
C LYS A 95 -8.11 -6.25 -10.50
N VAL A 96 -8.61 -6.81 -11.60
CA VAL A 96 -8.61 -8.26 -11.81
C VAL A 96 -7.17 -8.78 -11.74
N GLY A 97 -6.98 -9.89 -11.04
CA GLY A 97 -5.69 -10.53 -10.80
C GLY A 97 -4.99 -10.13 -9.49
N MET A 98 -5.40 -9.03 -8.84
CA MET A 98 -4.89 -8.69 -7.51
C MET A 98 -5.22 -9.79 -6.50
N SER A 99 -4.32 -10.05 -5.57
CA SER A 99 -4.57 -10.92 -4.42
C SER A 99 -5.54 -10.29 -3.43
N ASP A 100 -6.15 -11.11 -2.58
CA ASP A 100 -6.98 -10.67 -1.47
C ASP A 100 -6.26 -9.70 -0.52
N ASN A 101 -4.97 -9.92 -0.24
CA ASN A 101 -4.13 -9.01 0.54
C ASN A 101 -3.94 -7.64 -0.14
N GLU A 102 -3.70 -7.61 -1.45
CA GLU A 102 -3.60 -6.35 -2.19
C GLU A 102 -4.93 -5.58 -2.17
N VAL A 103 -6.08 -6.28 -2.21
CA VAL A 103 -7.40 -5.66 -2.07
C VAL A 103 -7.58 -5.08 -0.67
N LEU A 104 -7.19 -5.81 0.39
CA LEU A 104 -7.27 -5.31 1.77
C LEU A 104 -6.41 -4.06 1.96
N LEU A 105 -5.19 -4.04 1.42
CA LEU A 105 -4.33 -2.86 1.48
C LEU A 105 -4.85 -1.71 0.61
N SER A 106 -5.54 -2.02 -0.49
CA SER A 106 -6.14 -1.00 -1.34
C SER A 106 -7.40 -0.43 -0.69
N TRP A 107 -8.47 -1.20 -0.53
CA TRP A 107 -9.79 -0.71 -0.10
C TRP A 107 -10.09 -0.90 1.39
N GLY A 108 -9.18 -1.48 2.15
CA GLY A 108 -9.42 -1.83 3.55
C GLY A 108 -10.23 -3.13 3.72
N PRO A 109 -10.62 -3.44 4.97
CA PRO A 109 -11.48 -4.58 5.26
C PRO A 109 -12.89 -4.39 4.65
N PRO A 110 -13.48 -5.43 4.01
CA PRO A 110 -14.85 -5.34 3.53
C PRO A 110 -15.85 -5.32 4.69
N ALA A 111 -17.02 -4.71 4.48
CA ALA A 111 -18.10 -4.74 5.46
C ALA A 111 -18.69 -6.15 5.64
N TYR A 112 -18.72 -6.94 4.55
CA TYR A 112 -19.21 -8.32 4.56
C TYR A 112 -18.39 -9.19 3.62
N LYS A 113 -18.28 -10.48 3.95
CA LYS A 113 -17.75 -11.53 3.07
C LYS A 113 -18.82 -12.61 2.92
N ASN A 114 -19.36 -12.75 1.71
CA ASN A 114 -20.34 -13.77 1.37
C ASN A 114 -19.65 -14.91 0.64
N LYS A 115 -20.10 -16.15 0.85
CA LYS A 115 -19.69 -17.29 0.00
C LYS A 115 -20.64 -17.43 -1.18
N ALA A 116 -20.10 -17.56 -2.38
CA ALA A 116 -20.83 -17.84 -3.61
C ALA A 116 -20.39 -19.18 -4.21
N SER A 117 -21.14 -19.69 -5.19
CA SER A 117 -20.80 -20.94 -5.89
C SER A 117 -19.47 -20.90 -6.65
N HIS A 118 -18.94 -19.71 -6.92
CA HIS A 118 -17.73 -19.47 -7.72
C HIS A 118 -16.66 -18.67 -6.97
N GLY A 119 -16.67 -18.71 -5.63
CA GLY A 119 -15.69 -18.00 -4.80
C GLY A 119 -16.32 -17.12 -3.72
N ASP A 120 -15.51 -16.23 -3.15
CA ASP A 120 -15.95 -15.28 -2.14
C ASP A 120 -16.37 -13.96 -2.79
N GLN A 121 -17.43 -13.35 -2.27
CA GLN A 121 -17.87 -12.00 -2.63
C GLN A 121 -17.65 -11.08 -1.44
N TRP A 122 -16.79 -10.10 -1.60
CA TRP A 122 -16.50 -9.08 -0.60
C TRP A 122 -17.33 -7.83 -0.91
N VAL A 123 -18.02 -7.31 0.10
CA VAL A 123 -18.92 -6.17 -0.03
C VAL A 123 -18.35 -4.97 0.69
N TYR A 124 -18.11 -3.91 -0.05
CA TYR A 124 -17.66 -2.61 0.44
C TYR A 124 -18.83 -1.63 0.45
N ARG A 125 -18.87 -0.73 1.44
CA ARG A 125 -19.90 0.31 1.53
C ARG A 125 -19.25 1.67 1.40
N THR A 126 -19.53 2.32 0.28
CA THR A 126 -19.02 3.67 0.01
C THR A 126 -20.14 4.67 0.24
N TYR A 127 -19.91 5.65 1.11
CA TYR A 127 -20.86 6.72 1.36
C TYR A 127 -20.78 7.77 0.24
N ASN A 128 -21.89 8.01 -0.45
CA ASN A 128 -21.99 9.08 -1.43
C ASN A 128 -22.55 10.33 -0.75
N PHE A 129 -21.73 11.37 -0.65
CA PHE A 129 -22.11 12.63 -0.02
C PHE A 129 -23.21 13.39 -0.78
N LEU A 130 -23.30 13.25 -2.10
CA LEU A 130 -24.30 13.93 -2.93
C LEU A 130 -25.69 13.35 -2.70
N THR A 131 -25.80 12.01 -2.67
CA THR A 131 -27.09 11.34 -2.51
C THR A 131 -27.40 10.97 -1.06
N ARG A 132 -26.45 11.14 -0.14
CA ARG A 132 -26.50 10.76 1.28
C ARG A 132 -26.88 9.29 1.49
N ARG A 133 -26.39 8.42 0.62
CA ARG A 133 -26.68 6.98 0.63
C ARG A 133 -25.39 6.19 0.55
N TYR A 134 -25.40 5.02 1.17
CA TYR A 134 -24.37 4.02 0.97
C TYR A 134 -24.63 3.26 -0.32
N TYR A 135 -23.60 3.11 -1.14
CA TYR A 135 -23.61 2.25 -2.31
C TYR A 135 -22.72 1.05 -2.03
N PRO A 136 -23.24 -0.17 -2.27
CA PRO A 136 -22.41 -1.35 -2.21
C PRO A 136 -21.50 -1.40 -3.45
N GLN A 137 -20.23 -1.70 -3.23
CA GLN A 137 -19.29 -2.13 -4.25
C GLN A 137 -18.91 -3.58 -3.94
N TYR A 138 -18.77 -4.40 -4.97
CA TYR A 138 -18.50 -5.83 -4.78
C TYR A 138 -17.18 -6.20 -5.43
N VAL A 139 -16.42 -7.03 -4.73
CA VAL A 139 -15.19 -7.64 -5.24
C VAL A 139 -15.36 -9.15 -5.18
N TYR A 140 -15.18 -9.83 -6.30
CA TYR A 140 -15.31 -11.28 -6.41
C TYR A 140 -13.92 -11.89 -6.41
N ILE A 141 -13.68 -12.83 -5.49
CA ILE A 141 -12.39 -13.47 -5.25
C ILE A 141 -12.53 -14.97 -5.46
N GLU A 142 -11.71 -15.51 -6.35
CA GLU A 142 -11.62 -16.95 -6.62
C GLU A 142 -10.15 -17.36 -6.55
N GLY A 143 -9.84 -18.41 -5.78
CA GLY A 143 -8.45 -18.86 -5.61
C GLY A 143 -7.52 -17.80 -5.00
N GLY A 144 -8.03 -16.93 -4.13
CA GLY A 144 -7.27 -15.84 -3.50
C GLY A 144 -6.96 -14.66 -4.42
N LYS A 145 -7.58 -14.59 -5.61
CA LYS A 145 -7.40 -13.48 -6.56
C LYS A 145 -8.72 -12.87 -7.00
N VAL A 146 -8.71 -11.58 -7.28
CA VAL A 146 -9.84 -10.85 -7.84
C VAL A 146 -10.12 -11.36 -9.26
N VAL A 147 -11.34 -11.84 -9.48
CA VAL A 147 -11.82 -12.24 -10.82
C VAL A 147 -12.74 -11.20 -11.44
N ALA A 148 -13.43 -10.41 -10.62
CA ALA A 148 -14.30 -9.31 -11.06
C ALA A 148 -14.52 -8.31 -9.91
N TRP A 149 -14.96 -7.10 -10.25
CA TRP A 149 -15.46 -6.12 -9.27
C TRP A 149 -16.44 -5.14 -9.92
N ASN A 150 -17.33 -4.54 -9.13
CA ASN A 150 -18.28 -3.51 -9.56
C ASN A 150 -18.57 -2.47 -8.48
#